data_AF-C0DC15-F1
#
_entry.id   AF-C0DC15-F1
#
_cell.length_a   1.000
_cell.length_b   1.000
_cell.length_c   1.000
_cell.angle_alpha   90.00
_cell.angle_beta   90.00
_cell.angle_gamma   90.00
#
_symmetry.space_group_name_H-M   'P 1'
#
loop_
_entity.id
_entity.type
_entity.pdbx_description
1 polymer ?
#
loop_
_entity_poly.entity_id
_entity_poly.type
_entity_poly.pdbx_seq_one_letter_code
_entity_poly.pdbx_strand_id
1 'polypeptide(L)' 'MGITLARIDNRLLHGIVATQWAGRSGAQRIMIIDDGVANNELTKASMKLARPTGMAI' A
#
# COMPACT_ATOMS: atom_id res chain seq x y z
N MET A 1 8.72 4.78 -15.11
CA MET A 1 7.99 4.58 -13.84
C MET A 1 7.26 5.88 -13.53
N GLY A 2 5.93 5.87 -13.37
CA GLY A 2 5.13 7.08 -13.15
C GLY A 2 4.36 6.98 -11.83
N ILE A 3 4.23 8.10 -11.13
CA ILE A 3 3.43 8.20 -9.90
C ILE A 3 2.04 8.67 -10.30
N THR A 4 1.02 7.82 -10.17
CA THR A 4 -0.37 8.17 -10.50
C THR A 4 -1.11 8.79 -9.32
N LEU A 5 -0.72 8.45 -8.09
CA LEU A 5 -1.32 8.94 -6.86
C LEU A 5 -0.28 8.92 -5.73
N ALA A 6 -0.29 9.96 -4.90
CA ALA A 6 0.38 9.98 -3.61
C ALA A 6 -0.66 10.23 -2.51
N ARG A 7 -0.55 9.52 -1.39
CA ARG A 7 -1.50 9.60 -0.28
C ARG A 7 -0.76 9.51 1.04
N ILE A 8 -1.13 10.37 1.98
CA ILE A 8 -0.66 10.34 3.37
C ILE A 8 -1.76 9.71 4.22
N ASP A 9 -1.45 8.60 4.88
CA ASP A 9 -2.33 7.93 5.86
C ASP A 9 -1.47 7.24 6.92
N ASN A 10 -1.65 7.61 8.19
CA ASN A 10 -0.92 7.04 9.32
C ASN A 10 -1.16 5.53 9.50
N ARG A 11 -2.26 5.00 8.98
CA ARG A 11 -2.58 3.56 9.06
C ARG A 11 -2.14 2.78 7.81
N LEU A 12 -1.53 3.47 6.84
CA LEU A 12 -0.99 2.87 5.63
C LEU A 12 -2.04 2.07 4.84
N LEU A 13 -1.83 0.77 4.68
CA LEU A 13 -2.69 -0.14 3.95
C LEU A 13 -3.65 -0.84 4.91
N HIS A 14 -4.91 -0.39 4.96
CA HIS A 14 -5.92 -0.94 5.87
C HIS A 14 -7.32 -0.98 5.26
N GLY A 15 -8.06 -2.03 5.65
CA GLY A 15 -9.47 -2.23 5.34
C GLY A 15 -9.82 -2.09 3.86
N ILE A 16 -11.07 -1.69 3.60
CA ILE A 16 -11.59 -1.47 2.25
C ILE A 16 -10.97 -0.25 1.55
N VAL A 17 -10.35 0.64 2.33
CA VAL A 17 -9.79 1.90 1.82
C VAL A 17 -8.65 1.61 0.84
N ALA A 18 -7.80 0.62 1.13
CA ALA A 18 -6.74 0.18 0.24
C ALA A 18 -7.29 -0.26 -1.14
N THR A 19 -8.34 -1.08 -1.16
CA THR A 19 -8.96 -1.60 -2.39
C THR A 19 -9.67 -0.50 -3.19
N GLN A 20 -10.33 0.45 -2.52
CA GLN A 20 -10.99 1.57 -3.20
C GLN A 20 -9.98 2.48 -3.92
N TRP A 21 -8.86 2.82 -3.27
CA TRP A 21 -7.82 3.65 -3.88
C TRP A 21 -7.04 2.91 -4.96
N ALA A 22 -6.79 1.61 -4.76
CA ALA A 22 -6.25 0.72 -5.77
C ALA A 22 -7.06 0.80 -7.08
N GLY A 23 -8.38 0.61 -7.01
CA GLY A 23 -9.25 0.66 -8.20
C GLY A 23 -9.31 2.03 -8.88
N ARG A 24 -9.26 3.12 -8.10
CA ARG A 24 -9.33 4.49 -8.64
C ARG A 24 -8.01 5.00 -9.22
N SER A 25 -6.88 4.56 -8.69
CA SER A 25 -5.56 5.09 -9.05
C SER A 25 -5.03 4.60 -10.40
N GLY A 26 -5.60 3.51 -10.94
CA GLY A 26 -5.05 2.82 -12.11
C GLY A 26 -3.62 2.30 -11.92
N ALA A 27 -3.12 2.28 -10.68
CA ALA A 27 -1.76 1.86 -10.38
C ALA A 27 -1.61 0.35 -10.48
N GLN A 28 -0.49 -0.11 -11.01
CA GLN A 28 -0.12 -1.53 -11.06
C GLN A 28 0.65 -1.98 -9.81
N ARG A 29 1.17 -1.01 -9.05
CA ARG A 29 1.99 -1.23 -7.85
C ARG A 29 1.64 -0.19 -6.79
N ILE A 30 1.59 -0.62 -5.53
CA ILE A 30 1.51 0.25 -4.36
C ILE A 30 2.87 0.21 -3.66
N MET A 31 3.35 1.37 -3.20
CA MET A 31 4.58 1.46 -2.42
C MET A 31 4.28 2.20 -1.12
N ILE A 32 4.73 1.61 -0.01
CA ILE A 32 4.65 2.21 1.32
C ILE A 32 6.01 2.82 1.62
N ILE A 33 6.02 4.12 1.92
CA ILE A 33 7.24 4.88 2.25
C ILE A 33 7.17 5.23 3.73
N ASP A 34 7.72 4.35 4.57
CA ASP A 34 7.81 4.52 6.02
C ASP A 34 8.98 3.69 6.55
N ASP A 35 9.98 4.36 7.15
CA ASP A 35 11.20 3.69 7.64
C ASP A 35 10.91 2.75 8.82
N GLY A 36 9.92 3.07 9.66
CA GLY A 36 9.53 2.22 10.78
C GLY A 36 8.97 0.88 10.30
N VAL A 37 8.08 0.93 9.31
CA VAL A 37 7.49 -0.27 8.70
C VAL A 37 8.50 -1.00 7.83
N ALA A 38 9.38 -0.29 7.11
CA ALA A 38 10.41 -0.91 6.29
C ALA A 38 11.40 -1.75 7.11
N ASN A 39 11.71 -1.31 8.33
CA ASN A 39 12.63 -1.97 9.26
C ASN A 39 11.95 -2.95 10.23
N ASN A 40 10.61 -3.01 10.26
CA ASN A 40 9.86 -3.95 11.09
C ASN A 40 9.24 -5.07 10.24
N GLU A 41 9.87 -6.24 10.28
CA GLU A 41 9.45 -7.40 9.47
C GLU A 41 8.03 -7.88 9.77
N LEU A 42 7.56 -7.78 11.03
CA LEU A 42 6.19 -8.16 11.39
C LEU A 42 5.18 -7.21 10.71
N THR A 43 5.38 -5.90 10.86
CA THR A 43 4.49 -4.89 10.28
C THR A 43 4.51 -4.93 8.76
N LYS A 44 5.69 -5.12 8.16
CA LYS A 44 5.88 -5.30 6.71
C LYS A 44 5.15 -6.52 6.19
N ALA A 45 5.18 -7.65 6.91
CA ALA A 45 4.42 -8.84 6.56
C ALA A 45 2.90 -8.57 6.61
N SER A 46 2.42 -7.86 7.64
CA SER A 46 1.01 -7.44 7.72
C SER A 46 0.59 -6.56 6.55
N MET A 47 1.44 -5.62 6.11
CA MET A 47 1.14 -4.77 4.94
C MET A 47 1.07 -5.57 3.64
N LYS A 48 1.93 -6.59 3.48
CA LYS A 48 1.88 -7.50 2.32
C LYS A 48 0.59 -8.32 2.28
N LEU A 49 0.05 -8.70 3.44
CA LEU A 49 -1.24 -9.41 3.53
C LEU A 49 -2.43 -8.51 3.21
N ALA A 50 -2.35 -7.22 3.55
CA ALA A 50 -3.39 -6.24 3.25
C ALA A 50 -3.43 -5.80 1.76
N ARG A 51 -2.57 -6.38 0.92
CA ARG A 51 -2.46 -6.10 -0.52
C ARG A 51 -3.79 -6.38 -1.25
N PRO A 52 -4.30 -5.42 -2.03
CA PRO A 52 -5.42 -5.66 -2.94
C PRO A 52 -5.08 -6.69 -4.02
N THR A 53 -6.04 -7.57 -4.32
CA THR A 53 -5.90 -8.62 -5.34
C THR A 53 -5.43 -8.04 -6.68
N GLY A 54 -4.43 -8.67 -7.30
CA GLY A 54 -3.95 -8.31 -8.64
C GLY A 54 -2.89 -7.21 -8.70
N MET A 55 -2.43 -6.64 -7.56
CA MET A 55 -1.59 -5.42 -7.59
C MET A 55 -0.32 -5.56 -6.76
N ALA A 56 0.88 -5.40 -7.32
CA ALA A 56 2.13 -5.68 -6.59
C ALA A 56 2.38 -4.72 -5.41
N ILE A 57 2.97 -5.24 -4.34
CA ILE A 57 3.50 -4.50 -3.17
C ILE A 57 4.93 -4.97 -2.93
#